data_AF-A0A5M3MLW0-F1
#
_entry.id   AF-A0A5M3MLW0-F1
#
_cell.length_a   1.000
_cell.length_b   1.000
_cell.length_c   1.000
_cell.angle_alpha   90.00
_cell.angle_beta   90.00
_cell.angle_gamma   90.00
#
_symmetry.space_group_name_H-M   'P 1'
#
loop_
_entity.id
_entity.type
_entity.pdbx_description
1 polymer ?
#
loop_
_entity_poly.entity_id
_entity_poly.type
_entity_poly.pdbx_seq_one_letter_code
_entity_poly.pdbx_strand_id
1 'polypeptide(L)'
;LVVMCLLELTKLQMSGLGYKMCTQITKVFKSHAIATQHTLEQYNKLADKMKPPCLHLLWDNIVDCFFLAGFSLPCKTNLEILAKWWANPPCCMLAAQHFDSHCVEKITQCNVEILQLLTKIYDDQVDMPLAIKRINMTDLALATEAQ
;
A
#
# COMPACT_ATOMS: atom_id res chain seq x y z
N LEU A 1 0.76 -8.66 0.65
CA LEU A 1 1.99 -9.49 0.65
C LEU A 1 1.84 -10.86 1.33
N VAL A 2 1.25 -11.00 2.52
CA VAL A 2 1.16 -12.31 3.22
C VAL A 2 0.28 -13.33 2.51
N VAL A 3 -0.85 -12.94 1.92
CA VAL A 3 -1.69 -13.84 1.09
C VAL A 3 -0.93 -14.31 -0.15
N MET A 4 -0.16 -13.41 -0.77
CA MET A 4 0.70 -13.73 -1.91
C MET A 4 1.85 -14.67 -1.50
N CYS A 5 2.42 -14.47 -0.31
CA CYS A 5 3.45 -15.34 0.26
C CYS A 5 2.88 -16.72 0.64
N LEU A 6 1.66 -16.80 1.19
CA LEU A 6 0.96 -18.06 1.45
C LEU A 6 0.60 -18.81 0.16
N LEU A 7 0.21 -18.09 -0.89
CA LEU A 7 -0.07 -18.66 -2.22
C LEU A 7 1.23 -19.15 -2.90
N GLU A 8 2.32 -18.40 -2.77
CA GLU A 8 3.66 -18.82 -3.22
C GLU A 8 4.21 -20.00 -2.41
N LEU A 9 3.95 -20.04 -1.10
CA LEU A 9 4.30 -21.17 -0.23
C LEU A 9 3.55 -22.44 -0.63
N THR A 10 2.28 -22.33 -1.02
CA THR A 10 1.50 -23.46 -1.54
C THR A 10 2.09 -24.00 -2.85
N LYS A 11 2.60 -23.10 -3.72
CA LYS A 11 3.35 -23.47 -4.94
C LYS A 11 4.71 -24.13 -4.61
N LEU A 12 5.40 -23.68 -3.57
CA LEU A 12 6.72 -24.18 -3.13
C LEU A 12 6.65 -25.45 -2.26
N GLN A 13 5.48 -25.78 -1.69
CA GLN A 13 5.28 -26.99 -0.90
C GLN A 13 5.49 -28.28 -1.74
N MET A 14 5.41 -28.18 -3.07
CA MET A 14 5.68 -29.26 -4.01
C MET A 14 7.18 -29.64 -4.13
N SER A 15 8.11 -28.84 -3.60
CA SER A 15 9.56 -29.03 -3.82
C SER A 15 10.38 -29.37 -2.55
N GLY A 16 9.75 -29.64 -1.41
CA GLY A 16 10.45 -30.06 -0.17
C GLY A 16 11.27 -28.95 0.53
N LEU A 17 11.48 -27.79 -0.11
CA LEU A 17 12.11 -26.61 0.49
C LEU A 17 11.18 -25.79 1.40
N GLY A 18 9.87 -26.02 1.35
CA GLY A 18 8.86 -25.21 2.05
C GLY A 18 8.97 -25.26 3.58
N TYR A 19 9.30 -26.40 4.18
CA TYR A 19 9.24 -26.56 5.65
C TYR A 19 10.23 -25.64 6.39
N LYS A 20 11.47 -25.54 5.91
CA LYS A 20 12.48 -24.65 6.51
C LYS A 20 12.09 -23.18 6.36
N MET A 21 11.57 -22.79 5.19
CA MET A 21 11.10 -21.42 4.94
C MET A 21 9.88 -21.07 5.80
N CYS A 22 8.87 -21.93 5.88
CA CYS A 22 7.72 -21.78 6.78
C CYS A 22 8.16 -21.64 8.25
N THR A 23 9.17 -22.41 8.66
CA THR A 23 9.72 -22.34 10.02
C THR A 23 10.40 -20.99 10.29
N GLN A 24 11.19 -20.48 9.34
CA GLN A 24 11.81 -19.16 9.45
C GLN A 24 10.76 -18.04 9.47
N ILE A 25 9.74 -18.11 8.61
CA ILE A 25 8.63 -17.15 8.58
C ILE A 25 7.91 -17.15 9.92
N THR A 26 7.59 -18.33 10.45
CA THR A 26 6.95 -18.47 11.76
C THR A 26 7.83 -17.89 12.88
N LYS A 27 9.15 -18.10 12.81
CA LYS A 27 10.11 -17.57 13.78
C LYS A 27 10.17 -16.04 13.73
N VAL A 28 10.25 -15.46 12.53
CA VAL A 28 10.24 -14.00 12.33
C VAL A 28 8.92 -13.42 12.85
N PHE A 29 7.79 -14.05 12.56
CA PHE A 29 6.48 -13.59 13.02
C PHE A 29 6.37 -13.61 14.56
N LYS A 30 6.81 -14.70 15.20
CA LYS A 30 6.88 -14.79 16.66
C LYS A 30 7.79 -13.72 17.25
N SER A 31 8.97 -13.54 16.69
CA SER A 31 9.92 -12.51 17.13
C SER A 31 9.32 -11.11 17.02
N HIS A 32 8.62 -10.82 15.92
CA HIS A 32 7.96 -9.54 15.70
C HIS A 32 6.79 -9.31 16.66
N ALA A 33 5.97 -10.35 16.92
CA ALA A 33 4.88 -10.27 17.88
C ALA A 33 5.38 -9.95 19.30
N ILE A 34 6.44 -10.64 19.73
CA ILE A 34 7.08 -10.40 21.04
C ILE A 34 7.65 -8.97 21.10
N ALA A 35 8.33 -8.52 20.05
CA ALA A 35 8.85 -7.15 19.98
C ALA A 35 7.72 -6.11 20.09
N THR A 36 6.60 -6.35 19.41
CA THR A 36 5.42 -5.47 19.45
C THR A 36 4.79 -5.44 20.84
N GLN A 37 4.69 -6.59 21.53
CA GLN A 37 4.23 -6.67 22.92
C GLN A 37 5.14 -5.88 23.86
N HIS A 38 6.46 -5.99 23.71
CA HIS A 38 7.40 -5.24 24.54
C HIS A 38 7.33 -3.73 24.28
N THR A 39 7.25 -3.31 23.02
CA THR A 39 7.05 -1.90 22.65
C THR A 39 5.74 -1.37 23.23
N LEU A 40 4.68 -2.18 23.22
CA LEU A 40 3.39 -1.85 23.81
C LEU A 40 3.48 -1.65 25.32
N GLU A 41 4.14 -2.54 26.04
CA GLU A 41 4.37 -2.39 27.48
C GLU A 41 5.16 -1.12 27.81
N GLN A 42 6.20 -0.82 27.04
CA GLN A 42 6.98 0.41 27.19
C GLN A 42 6.14 1.65 26.90
N TYR A 43 5.31 1.61 25.86
CA TYR A 43 4.38 2.69 25.53
C TYR A 43 3.39 2.94 26.68
N ASN A 44 2.74 1.89 27.21
CA ASN A 44 1.78 2.03 28.31
C ASN A 44 2.44 2.65 29.56
N LYS A 45 3.67 2.24 29.89
CA LYS A 45 4.46 2.85 30.98
C LYS A 45 4.77 4.34 30.76
N LEU A 46 4.91 4.77 29.51
CA LEU A 46 5.15 6.17 29.14
C LEU A 46 3.85 6.97 29.05
N ALA A 47 2.75 6.34 28.62
CA ALA A 47 1.43 6.93 28.50
C ALA A 47 0.92 7.47 29.85
N ASP A 48 1.23 6.78 30.95
CA ASP A 48 0.95 7.24 32.33
C ASP A 48 1.70 8.52 32.72
N LYS A 49 2.84 8.77 32.07
CA LYS A 49 3.71 9.93 32.36
C LYS A 49 3.45 11.11 31.43
N MET A 50 2.63 10.93 30.39
CA MET A 50 2.27 12.00 29.47
C MET A 50 1.24 12.96 30.10
N LYS A 51 1.28 14.23 29.69
CA LYS A 51 0.27 15.24 30.06
C LYS A 51 -0.39 15.77 28.78
N PRO A 52 -1.68 15.48 28.53
CA PRO A 52 -2.60 14.67 29.35
C PRO A 52 -2.26 13.17 29.36
N PRO A 53 -2.74 12.40 30.36
CA PRO A 53 -2.54 10.95 30.40
C PRO A 53 -3.11 10.30 29.14
N CYS A 54 -2.31 9.49 28.46
CA CYS A 54 -2.72 8.85 27.22
C CYS A 54 -3.34 7.47 27.50
N LEU A 55 -4.31 7.04 26.68
CA LEU A 55 -5.05 5.79 26.90
C LEU A 55 -4.14 4.57 26.74
N HIS A 56 -4.22 3.63 27.67
CA HIS A 56 -3.52 2.34 27.60
C HIS A 56 -4.01 1.53 26.40
N LEU A 57 -3.05 0.87 25.76
CA LEU A 57 -3.29 -0.04 24.67
C LEU A 57 -3.33 -1.48 25.18
N LEU A 58 -4.41 -2.18 24.83
CA LEU A 58 -4.52 -3.62 25.01
C LEU A 58 -4.00 -4.33 23.76
N TRP A 59 -3.41 -5.51 23.96
CA TRP A 59 -2.92 -6.34 22.87
C TRP A 59 -4.03 -6.73 21.90
N ASP A 60 -5.22 -7.06 22.40
CA ASP A 60 -6.37 -7.47 21.58
C ASP A 60 -6.79 -6.35 20.60
N ASN A 61 -6.84 -5.11 21.06
CA ASN A 61 -7.14 -3.95 20.21
C ASN A 61 -6.10 -3.75 19.09
N ILE A 62 -4.84 -4.12 19.34
CA ILE A 62 -3.77 -4.04 18.34
C ILE A 62 -3.91 -5.17 17.33
N VAL A 63 -4.17 -6.39 17.78
CA VAL A 63 -4.39 -7.55 16.88
C VAL A 63 -5.57 -7.29 15.96
N ASP A 64 -6.66 -6.74 16.49
CA ASP A 64 -7.83 -6.36 15.71
C ASP A 64 -7.50 -5.24 14.71
N CYS A 65 -6.78 -4.17 15.11
CA CYS A 65 -6.35 -3.14 14.15
C CYS A 65 -5.38 -3.70 13.09
N PHE A 66 -4.49 -4.63 13.46
CA PHE A 66 -3.50 -5.22 12.54
C PHE A 66 -4.16 -6.12 11.49
N PHE A 67 -5.21 -6.85 11.88
CA PHE A 67 -6.02 -7.65 10.99
C PHE A 67 -6.83 -6.79 10.02
N LEU A 68 -7.39 -5.67 10.50
CA LEU A 68 -8.23 -4.75 9.72
C LEU A 68 -7.42 -3.85 8.77
N ALA A 69 -6.22 -3.41 9.16
CA ALA A 69 -5.43 -2.42 8.44
C ALA A 69 -4.44 -3.01 7.42
N GLY A 70 -4.45 -4.34 7.20
CA GLY A 70 -3.55 -5.00 6.27
C GLY A 70 -2.09 -4.58 6.45
N PHE A 71 -1.49 -4.90 7.61
CA PHE A 71 -0.06 -4.68 7.92
C PHE A 71 0.42 -3.23 7.98
N SER A 72 -0.45 -2.23 7.98
CA SER A 72 0.00 -0.86 8.24
C SER A 72 -0.15 -0.55 9.74
N LEU A 73 0.98 -0.29 10.41
CA LEU A 73 1.05 0.26 11.76
C LEU A 73 1.19 1.81 11.77
N PRO A 74 0.33 2.62 11.11
CA PRO A 74 0.20 4.04 11.44
C PRO A 74 -1.02 4.30 12.34
N CYS A 75 -1.70 3.24 12.82
CA CYS A 75 -2.96 3.29 13.57
C CYS A 75 -2.90 4.26 14.77
N LYS A 76 -1.74 4.57 15.38
CA LYS A 76 -1.68 5.45 16.56
C LYS A 76 -0.71 6.63 16.55
N THR A 77 0.04 6.88 15.48
CA THR A 77 0.79 8.14 15.39
C THR A 77 -0.13 9.34 15.15
N ASN A 78 -1.36 9.11 14.65
CA ASN A 78 -2.39 10.13 14.48
C ASN A 78 -3.75 9.62 14.98
N LEU A 79 -4.07 9.85 16.25
CA LEU A 79 -5.40 9.56 16.83
C LEU A 79 -6.54 10.28 16.07
N GLU A 80 -6.25 11.42 15.43
CA GLU A 80 -7.20 12.13 14.56
C GLU A 80 -7.62 11.34 13.32
N ILE A 81 -6.76 10.46 12.82
CA ILE A 81 -7.05 9.61 11.66
C ILE A 81 -8.04 8.51 12.06
N LEU A 82 -7.87 7.91 13.24
CA LEU A 82 -8.82 6.92 13.77
C LEU A 82 -10.20 7.50 14.10
N ALA A 83 -10.27 8.80 14.40
CA ALA A 83 -11.53 9.49 14.63
C ALA A 83 -12.30 9.78 13.33
N LYS A 84 -11.71 9.55 12.15
CA LYS A 84 -12.41 9.72 10.87
C LYS A 84 -13.37 8.56 10.63
N TRP A 85 -14.55 8.88 10.09
CA TRP A 85 -15.60 7.90 9.80
C TRP A 85 -15.12 6.74 8.91
N TRP A 86 -14.19 6.99 7.99
CA TRP A 86 -13.62 5.99 7.08
C TRP A 86 -12.56 5.10 7.73
N ALA A 87 -12.05 5.46 8.91
CA ALA A 87 -11.13 4.65 9.71
C ALA A 87 -11.88 3.77 10.73
N ASN A 88 -13.21 3.86 10.78
CA ASN A 88 -14.06 3.00 11.59
C ASN A 88 -14.00 1.55 11.06
N PRO A 89 -13.71 0.53 11.89
CA PRO A 89 -13.56 -0.86 11.46
C PRO A 89 -14.64 -1.41 10.52
N PRO A 90 -15.96 -1.21 10.77
CA PRO A 90 -17.01 -1.71 9.88
C PRO A 90 -17.01 -0.99 8.53
N CYS A 91 -16.72 0.30 8.51
CA CYS A 91 -16.63 1.09 7.28
C CYS A 91 -15.42 0.65 6.45
N CYS A 92 -14.27 0.40 7.09
CA CYS A 92 -13.10 -0.14 6.41
C CYS A 92 -13.37 -1.52 5.79
N MET A 93 -14.05 -2.41 6.51
CA MET A 93 -14.38 -3.76 6.00
C MET A 93 -15.32 -3.70 4.79
N LEU A 94 -16.37 -2.89 4.84
CA LEU A 94 -17.30 -2.71 3.73
C LEU A 94 -16.60 -2.07 2.52
N ALA A 95 -15.73 -1.10 2.76
CA ALA A 95 -14.91 -0.49 1.72
C ALA A 95 -13.97 -1.52 1.08
N ALA A 96 -13.27 -2.34 1.89
CA ALA A 96 -12.39 -3.39 1.39
C ALA A 96 -13.15 -4.41 0.54
N GLN A 97 -14.31 -4.89 0.98
CA GLN A 97 -15.16 -5.81 0.21
C GLN A 97 -15.62 -5.19 -1.11
N HIS A 98 -16.02 -3.92 -1.08
CA HIS A 98 -16.37 -3.18 -2.28
C HIS A 98 -15.18 -3.08 -3.24
N PHE A 99 -14.00 -2.69 -2.74
CA PHE A 99 -12.80 -2.62 -3.57
C PHE A 99 -12.39 -3.99 -4.13
N ASP A 100 -12.49 -5.06 -3.36
CA ASP A 100 -12.22 -6.42 -3.82
C ASP A 100 -13.14 -6.82 -4.97
N SER A 101 -14.44 -6.48 -4.91
CA SER A 101 -15.36 -6.75 -6.02
C SER A 101 -15.04 -5.96 -7.30
N HIS A 102 -14.50 -4.75 -7.16
CA HIS A 102 -14.14 -3.89 -8.30
C HIS A 102 -12.68 -4.07 -8.76
N CYS A 103 -11.85 -4.84 -8.06
CA CYS A 103 -10.45 -5.06 -8.42
C CYS A 103 -10.30 -5.65 -9.82
N VAL A 104 -11.17 -6.59 -10.21
CA VAL A 104 -11.11 -7.23 -11.54
C VAL A 104 -11.41 -6.23 -12.65
N GLU A 105 -12.47 -5.45 -12.49
CA GLU A 105 -12.87 -4.40 -13.43
C GLU A 105 -11.77 -3.33 -13.57
N LYS A 106 -11.19 -2.92 -12.44
CA LYS A 106 -10.07 -1.96 -12.43
C LYS A 106 -8.81 -2.50 -13.10
N ILE A 107 -8.50 -3.80 -12.96
CA ILE A 107 -7.37 -4.40 -13.69
C ILE A 107 -7.64 -4.35 -15.20
N THR A 108 -8.85 -4.68 -15.64
CA THR A 108 -9.23 -4.60 -17.05
C THR A 108 -9.12 -3.16 -17.58
N GLN A 109 -9.65 -2.18 -16.84
CA GLN A 109 -9.55 -0.77 -17.21
C GLN A 109 -8.09 -0.29 -17.25
N CYS A 110 -7.29 -0.63 -16.24
CA CYS A 110 -5.87 -0.27 -16.17
C CYS A 110 -5.09 -0.80 -17.38
N ASN A 111 -5.36 -2.04 -17.83
CA ASN A 111 -4.72 -2.58 -19.03
C ASN A 111 -5.05 -1.78 -20.29
N VAL A 112 -6.31 -1.31 -20.42
CA VAL A 112 -6.72 -0.45 -21.54
C VAL A 112 -6.03 0.93 -21.45
N GLU A 113 -6.00 1.53 -20.27
CA GLU A 113 -5.35 2.83 -20.04
C GLU A 113 -3.84 2.77 -20.29
N ILE A 114 -3.16 1.70 -19.89
CA ILE A 114 -1.74 1.49 -20.18
C ILE A 114 -1.50 1.47 -21.69
N LEU A 115 -2.34 0.76 -22.45
CA LEU A 115 -2.21 0.70 -23.90
C LEU A 115 -2.49 2.07 -24.54
N GLN A 116 -3.54 2.78 -24.09
CA GLN A 116 -3.84 4.14 -24.58
C GLN A 116 -2.70 5.11 -24.27
N LEU A 117 -2.11 5.02 -23.07
CA LEU A 117 -0.98 5.85 -22.68
C LEU A 117 0.24 5.55 -23.54
N LEU A 118 0.51 4.26 -23.81
CA LEU A 118 1.62 3.85 -24.68
C LEU A 118 1.42 4.40 -26.10
N THR A 119 0.22 4.23 -26.67
CA THR A 119 -0.12 4.80 -27.98
C THR A 119 0.09 6.30 -28.00
N LYS A 120 -0.40 7.01 -26.97
CA LYS A 120 -0.21 8.45 -26.86
C LYS A 120 1.27 8.86 -26.81
N ILE A 121 2.10 8.12 -26.08
CA ILE A 121 3.55 8.38 -26.04
C ILE A 121 4.17 8.21 -27.43
N TYR A 122 3.78 7.17 -28.18
CA TYR A 122 4.27 6.95 -29.54
C TYR A 122 3.81 8.05 -30.50
N ASP A 123 2.53 8.44 -30.42
CA ASP A 123 1.97 9.51 -31.23
C ASP A 123 2.69 10.83 -30.93
N ASP A 124 2.88 11.16 -29.65
CA ASP A 124 3.62 12.36 -29.22
C ASP A 124 5.07 12.34 -29.72
N GLN A 125 5.76 11.19 -29.73
CA GLN A 125 7.11 11.06 -30.28
C GLN A 125 7.18 11.34 -31.79
N VAL A 126 6.10 11.10 -32.53
CA VAL A 126 6.03 11.36 -33.98
C VAL A 126 5.55 12.79 -34.25
N ASP A 127 4.52 13.24 -33.54
CA ASP A 127 3.85 14.51 -33.77
C ASP A 127 4.66 15.70 -33.26
N MET A 128 5.35 15.56 -32.12
CA MET A 128 6.16 16.63 -31.54
C MET A 128 7.30 17.12 -32.48
N PRO A 129 8.14 16.26 -33.09
CA PRO A 129 9.16 16.72 -34.04
C PRO A 129 8.55 17.28 -35.34
N LEU A 130 7.39 16.79 -35.79
CA LEU A 130 6.67 17.35 -36.94
C LEU A 130 6.14 18.75 -36.63
N ALA A 131 5.59 18.96 -35.44
CA ALA A 131 5.15 20.26 -34.97
C ALA A 131 6.32 21.26 -34.85
N ILE A 132 7.44 20.84 -34.26
CA ILE A 132 8.68 21.64 -34.18
C ILE A 132 9.16 22.03 -35.60
N LYS A 133 9.19 21.07 -36.53
CA LYS A 133 9.58 21.34 -37.93
C LYS A 133 8.64 22.34 -38.62
N ARG A 134 7.33 22.26 -38.37
CA ARG A 134 6.34 23.20 -38.92
C ARG A 134 6.52 24.60 -38.32
N ILE A 135 6.76 24.70 -37.02
CA ILE A 135 6.99 25.97 -36.33
C ILE A 135 8.28 26.62 -36.82
N ASN A 136 9.38 25.86 -36.96
CA ASN A 136 10.65 26.33 -37.55
C ASN A 136 10.48 26.96 -38.95
N MET A 137 9.50 26.50 -39.74
CA MET A 137 9.21 27.04 -41.07
C MET A 137 8.33 28.30 -41.05
N THR A 138 7.60 28.54 -39.97
CA THR A 138 6.58 29.60 -39.89
C THR A 138 7.04 30.77 -39.01
N ASP A 139 7.71 30.49 -37.89
CA ASP A 139 8.16 31.49 -36.93
C ASP A 139 9.44 31.03 -36.20
N LEU A 140 10.55 31.70 -36.48
CA LEU A 140 11.87 31.37 -35.92
C LEU A 140 12.00 31.77 -34.43
N ALA A 141 11.20 32.73 -33.95
CA ALA A 141 11.28 33.16 -32.54
C ALA A 141 10.58 32.16 -31.61
N LEU A 142 9.44 31.61 -32.04
CA LEU A 142 8.72 30.59 -31.29
C LEU A 142 9.45 29.24 -31.30
N ALA A 143 10.17 28.95 -32.38
CA ALA A 143 11.00 27.77 -32.55
C ALA A 143 12.11 27.64 -31.49
N THR A 144 12.76 28.75 -31.12
CA THR A 144 13.85 28.74 -30.14
C THR A 144 13.42 28.42 -28.71
N GLU A 145 12.14 28.62 -28.37
CA GLU A 145 11.59 28.24 -27.05
C GLU A 145 11.14 26.78 -26.98
N ALA A 146 10.94 26.12 -28.13
CA ALA A 146 10.43 24.76 -28.23
C ALA A 146 11.53 23.68 -28.33
N GLN A 147 12.81 24.06 -28.40
CA GLN A 147 13.99 23.17 -28.38
C GLN A 147 14.48 22.92 -26.95
#